data_AF-A0A327TKN3-F1
#
_entry.id   AF-A0A327TKN3-F1
#
_cell.length_a   1.000
_cell.length_b   1.000
_cell.length_c   1.000
_cell.angle_alpha   90.00
_cell.angle_beta   90.00
_cell.angle_gamma   90.00
#
_symmetry.space_group_name_H-M   'P 1'
#
loop_
_entity.id
_entity.type
_entity.pdbx_description
1 polymer ?
#
loop_
_entity_poly.entity_id
_entity_poly.type
_entity_poly.pdbx_seq_one_letter_code
_entity_poly.pdbx_strand_id
1 'polypeptide(L)'
;MDELLRARQFAAQRERRLVEAVRAGYEPDHSPAYGRPPRQPDPELVRQLAQVQNLREGLGARCLELSDRLLAAEDRQLAGRLADRPAPVPDIDPGTPARDPWAHRPDEPAAPPMPPPRSFPTGARFGGDRRSGPAHEPTATSDGPADLTGSADLAAALPAGGPPLRGARFGASRPRRAGRKNDDRTTTAASRPAADAPGAVSRRGGTDAQPEEPVGTSWASTGGHGNGTDSHRADSTVRPDTERNSTRPTGPGTAPGSNGTRSNSTGLVGTGNRAEATGPEGGMRARTGAELVALTQRITDLHRQGAVHESAGLVGQAALMTMPSDLVGLAALLRAEGPAGSSTYLARSVALGSPTHAAATLAELRQGGLVDEAADLFHALWSVSTQTFPALLAALERSGQSADGQTLLWERASAPADELAELSKELRVAGRSDDIRHLLRQAAGRPIKEVATIAAALDEESAVELIGELVRLRSASDVGHFAAGIQGAVELYDTLLFAADGLEESRARSVFAALRTAGLPTEPAPRSRPKSRQRR
;
A
#
# COMPACT_ATOMS: atom_id res chain seq x y z
N MET A 1 6.41 14.95 11.03
CA MET A 1 5.10 14.31 10.79
C MET A 1 5.25 12.79 10.78
N ASP A 2 6.17 12.26 9.97
CA ASP A 2 6.35 10.81 9.78
C ASP A 2 6.62 10.02 11.07
N GLU A 3 7.42 10.56 11.99
CA GLU A 3 7.65 9.93 13.31
C GLU A 3 6.36 9.81 14.13
N LEU A 4 5.47 10.81 14.09
CA LEU A 4 4.18 10.76 14.78
C LEU A 4 3.24 9.74 14.12
N LEU A 5 3.27 9.64 12.79
CA LEU A 5 2.50 8.64 12.04
C LEU A 5 2.97 7.22 12.38
N ARG A 6 4.29 6.97 12.42
CA ARG A 6 4.85 5.68 12.87
C ARG A 6 4.46 5.37 14.32
N ALA A 7 4.61 6.33 15.24
CA ALA A 7 4.22 6.15 16.64
C ALA A 7 2.73 5.80 16.79
N ARG A 8 1.86 6.45 16.01
CA ARG A 8 0.42 6.16 15.96
C ARG A 8 0.13 4.75 15.44
N GLN A 9 0.84 4.31 14.41
CA GLN A 9 0.72 2.94 13.88
C GLN A 9 1.14 1.90 14.93
N PHE A 10 2.25 2.11 15.64
CA PHE A 10 2.67 1.24 16.74
C PHE A 10 1.64 1.18 17.87
N ALA A 11 1.07 2.33 18.27
CA ALA A 11 0.00 2.37 19.27
C ALA A 11 -1.23 1.58 18.82
N ALA A 12 -1.65 1.72 17.55
CA ALA A 12 -2.77 0.97 16.99
C ALA A 12 -2.49 -0.55 16.92
N GLN A 13 -1.27 -0.96 16.59
CA GLN A 13 -0.90 -2.38 16.59
C GLN A 13 -0.91 -2.98 18.01
N ARG A 14 -0.40 -2.22 18.99
CA ARG A 14 -0.42 -2.63 20.40
C ARG A 14 -1.85 -2.71 20.95
N GLU A 15 -2.72 -1.79 20.56
CA GLU A 15 -4.14 -1.82 20.91
C GLU A 15 -4.79 -3.12 20.44
N ARG A 16 -4.59 -3.51 19.18
CA ARG A 16 -5.15 -4.77 18.63
C ARG A 16 -4.71 -5.99 19.44
N ARG A 17 -3.42 -6.10 19.77
CA ARG A 17 -2.89 -7.21 20.59
C ARG A 17 -3.51 -7.25 21.98
N LEU A 18 -3.71 -6.08 22.62
CA LEU A 18 -4.36 -5.99 23.93
C LEU A 18 -5.85 -6.34 23.88
N VAL A 19 -6.57 -5.90 22.83
CA VAL A 19 -7.98 -6.28 22.61
C VAL A 19 -8.11 -7.80 22.43
N GLU A 20 -7.22 -8.41 21.67
CA GLU A 20 -7.17 -9.86 21.48
C GLU A 20 -6.86 -10.59 22.80
N ALA A 21 -5.90 -10.09 23.61
CA ALA A 21 -5.58 -10.66 24.91
C ALA A 21 -6.75 -10.56 25.90
N VAL A 22 -7.44 -9.41 25.94
CA VAL A 22 -8.65 -9.23 26.77
C VAL A 22 -9.77 -10.18 26.30
N ARG A 23 -9.94 -10.36 24.98
CA ARG A 23 -10.92 -11.30 24.41
C ARG A 23 -10.56 -12.76 24.70
N ALA A 24 -9.29 -13.14 24.64
CA ALA A 24 -8.82 -14.49 24.95
C ALA A 24 -8.98 -14.81 26.44
N GLY A 25 -8.78 -13.83 27.33
CA GLY A 25 -9.13 -13.97 28.75
C GLY A 25 -10.63 -14.17 29.00
N TYR A 26 -11.46 -13.76 28.04
CA TYR A 26 -12.91 -13.94 28.03
C TYR A 26 -13.37 -15.25 27.39
N GLU A 27 -12.45 -16.06 26.84
CA GLU A 27 -12.84 -17.25 26.08
C GLU A 27 -13.70 -18.16 26.98
N PRO A 28 -14.99 -18.32 26.67
CA PRO A 28 -15.86 -19.16 27.46
C PRO A 28 -15.39 -20.58 27.23
N ASP A 29 -14.75 -21.17 28.25
CA ASP A 29 -14.31 -22.57 28.26
C ASP A 29 -15.37 -23.40 27.53
N HIS A 30 -14.96 -24.03 26.43
CA HIS A 30 -15.82 -24.81 25.54
C HIS A 30 -16.23 -26.13 26.23
N SER A 31 -17.12 -25.98 27.22
CA SER A 31 -18.06 -26.91 27.82
C SER A 31 -18.35 -26.34 29.21
N PRO A 32 -19.42 -25.53 29.37
CA PRO A 32 -19.83 -25.11 30.70
C PRO A 32 -20.31 -26.35 31.44
N ALA A 33 -19.44 -26.89 32.31
CA ALA A 33 -19.93 -27.57 33.49
C ALA A 33 -20.79 -26.54 34.23
N TYR A 34 -22.11 -26.75 34.22
CA TYR A 34 -23.11 -25.84 34.77
C TYR A 34 -22.67 -25.27 36.13
N GLY A 35 -22.56 -23.93 36.21
CA GLY A 35 -22.50 -23.23 37.50
C GLY A 35 -21.24 -22.40 37.80
N ARG A 36 -20.24 -22.30 36.90
CA ARG A 36 -19.11 -21.40 37.14
C ARG A 36 -19.40 -19.99 36.57
N PRO A 37 -19.32 -18.91 37.39
CA PRO A 37 -19.50 -17.56 36.89
C PRO A 37 -18.39 -17.21 35.87
N PRO A 38 -18.69 -16.37 34.86
CA PRO A 38 -17.70 -15.95 33.87
C PRO A 38 -16.50 -15.32 34.57
N ARG A 39 -15.29 -15.73 34.17
CA ARG A 39 -14.05 -15.12 34.68
C ARG A 39 -14.01 -13.67 34.22
N GLN A 40 -13.86 -12.76 35.18
CA GLN A 40 -13.65 -11.34 34.91
C GLN A 40 -12.28 -11.17 34.20
N PRO A 41 -12.18 -10.30 33.19
CA PRO A 41 -10.91 -10.05 32.51
C PRO A 41 -9.88 -9.51 33.51
N ASP A 42 -8.60 -9.82 33.28
CA ASP A 42 -7.51 -9.29 34.09
C ASP A 42 -7.59 -7.74 34.12
N PRO A 43 -7.78 -7.11 35.29
CA PRO A 43 -7.92 -5.66 35.39
C PRO A 43 -6.68 -4.92 34.87
N GLU A 44 -5.50 -5.55 34.89
CA GLU A 44 -4.29 -4.93 34.38
C GLU A 44 -4.28 -4.80 32.86
N LEU A 45 -4.77 -5.81 32.13
CA LEU A 45 -4.92 -5.74 30.67
C LEU A 45 -5.92 -4.66 30.26
N VAL A 46 -7.00 -4.50 31.02
CA VAL A 46 -8.00 -3.44 30.79
C VAL A 46 -7.38 -2.05 31.00
N ARG A 47 -6.58 -1.85 32.06
CA ARG A 47 -5.85 -0.59 32.28
C ARG A 47 -4.86 -0.29 31.16
N GLN A 48 -4.10 -1.29 30.71
CA GLN A 48 -3.14 -1.14 29.61
C GLN A 48 -3.84 -0.80 28.29
N LEU A 49 -4.99 -1.41 28.02
CA LEU A 49 -5.79 -1.09 26.83
C LEU A 49 -6.23 0.38 26.84
N ALA A 50 -6.79 0.84 27.96
CA ALA A 50 -7.20 2.25 28.12
C ALA A 50 -6.02 3.22 27.96
N GLN A 51 -4.84 2.89 28.50
CA GLN A 51 -3.64 3.72 28.35
C GLN A 51 -3.18 3.83 26.88
N VAL A 52 -3.21 2.71 26.14
CA VAL A 52 -2.82 2.69 24.72
C VAL A 52 -3.84 3.44 23.86
N GLN A 53 -5.13 3.35 24.18
CA GLN A 53 -6.19 4.13 23.52
C GLN A 53 -5.97 5.64 23.71
N ASN A 54 -5.74 6.09 24.94
CA ASN A 54 -5.42 7.49 25.23
C ASN A 54 -4.15 7.96 24.50
N LEU A 55 -3.12 7.12 24.42
CA LEU A 55 -1.89 7.43 23.68
C LEU A 55 -2.18 7.58 22.18
N ARG A 56 -2.96 6.66 21.59
CA ARG A 56 -3.34 6.70 20.16
C ARG A 56 -4.13 7.96 19.83
N GLU A 57 -5.09 8.33 20.68
CA GLU A 57 -5.91 9.54 20.53
C GLU A 57 -5.07 10.81 20.67
N GLY A 58 -4.20 10.88 21.67
CA GLY A 58 -3.28 12.01 21.86
C GLY A 58 -2.31 12.20 20.70
N LEU A 59 -1.77 11.10 20.15
CA LEU A 59 -0.95 11.14 18.93
C LEU A 59 -1.75 11.59 17.71
N GLY A 60 -3.02 11.17 17.59
CA GLY A 60 -3.94 11.63 16.55
C GLY A 60 -4.19 13.13 16.60
N ALA A 61 -4.48 13.67 17.79
CA ALA A 61 -4.68 15.10 18.01
C ALA A 61 -3.44 15.92 17.63
N ARG A 62 -2.23 15.46 18.02
CA ARG A 62 -0.97 16.11 17.63
C ARG A 62 -0.70 16.07 16.13
N CYS A 63 -1.09 14.99 15.45
CA CYS A 63 -0.97 14.92 13.99
C CYS A 63 -1.85 15.97 13.31
N LEU A 64 -3.10 16.13 13.78
CA LEU A 64 -4.02 17.16 13.26
C LEU A 64 -3.47 18.57 13.51
N GLU A 65 -3.03 18.87 14.74
CA GLU A 65 -2.44 20.17 15.08
C GLU A 65 -1.22 20.51 14.20
N LEU A 66 -0.36 19.52 13.94
CA LEU A 66 0.83 19.72 13.11
C LEU A 66 0.46 19.88 11.62
N SER A 67 -0.60 19.20 11.16
CA SER A 67 -1.16 19.37 9.82
C SER A 67 -1.71 20.78 9.62
N ASP A 68 -2.50 21.29 10.57
CA ASP A 68 -3.05 22.65 10.53
C ASP A 68 -1.93 23.70 10.53
N ARG A 69 -0.86 23.47 11.31
CA ARG A 69 0.32 24.35 11.31
C ARG A 69 1.07 24.34 9.99
N LEU A 70 1.17 23.18 9.32
CA LEU A 70 1.80 23.08 8.00
C LEU A 70 0.97 23.80 6.94
N LEU A 71 -0.36 23.61 6.95
CA LEU A 71 -1.27 24.32 6.05
C LEU A 71 -1.19 25.84 6.24
N ALA A 72 -1.21 26.32 7.49
CA ALA A 72 -1.02 27.73 7.79
C ALA A 72 0.37 28.28 7.44
N ALA A 73 1.41 27.43 7.37
CA ALA A 73 2.72 27.83 6.88
C ALA A 73 2.73 27.93 5.34
N GLU A 74 2.07 27.01 4.65
CA GLU A 74 1.91 27.03 3.19
C GLU A 74 1.10 28.25 2.73
N ASP A 75 -0.03 28.55 3.39
CA ASP A 75 -0.83 29.75 3.10
C ASP A 75 -0.01 31.04 3.24
N ARG A 76 0.84 31.13 4.26
CA ARG A 76 1.75 32.26 4.45
C ARG A 76 2.81 32.35 3.34
N GLN A 77 3.33 31.22 2.87
CA GLN A 77 4.26 31.20 1.74
C GLN A 77 3.59 31.63 0.44
N LEU A 78 2.36 31.16 0.19
CA LEU A 78 1.57 31.57 -0.98
C LEU A 78 1.24 33.07 -0.95
N ALA A 79 0.85 33.59 0.22
CA ALA A 79 0.62 35.02 0.40
C ALA A 79 1.91 35.85 0.15
N GLY A 80 3.06 35.38 0.64
CA GLY A 80 4.36 36.00 0.37
C GLY A 80 4.71 36.03 -1.12
N ARG A 81 4.50 34.92 -1.85
CA ARG A 81 4.72 34.85 -3.30
C ARG A 81 3.79 35.77 -4.09
N LEU A 82 2.55 35.94 -3.64
CA LEU A 82 1.60 36.86 -4.26
C LEU A 82 1.97 38.33 -4.00
N ALA A 83 2.55 38.64 -2.83
CA ALA A 83 3.04 39.97 -2.51
C ALA A 83 4.33 40.33 -3.27
N ASP A 84 5.23 39.37 -3.46
CA ASP A 84 6.47 39.53 -4.26
C ASP A 84 6.24 39.46 -5.77
N ARG A 85 5.02 39.12 -6.21
CA ARG A 85 4.68 39.16 -7.64
C ARG A 85 4.73 40.64 -8.06
N PRO A 86 5.64 41.04 -8.98
CA PRO A 86 5.71 42.41 -9.45
C PRO A 86 4.33 42.79 -9.97
N ALA A 87 3.84 43.96 -9.55
CA ALA A 87 2.55 44.47 -9.97
C ALA A 87 2.43 44.30 -11.49
N PRO A 88 1.28 43.80 -11.99
CA PRO A 88 1.09 43.65 -13.42
C PRO A 88 1.45 44.99 -14.07
N VAL A 89 2.45 44.95 -14.96
CA VAL A 89 2.86 46.12 -15.73
C VAL A 89 1.57 46.65 -16.34
N PRO A 90 1.19 47.91 -16.07
CA PRO A 90 -0.06 48.45 -16.60
C PRO A 90 -0.03 48.24 -18.11
N ASP A 91 -1.11 47.65 -18.64
CA ASP A 91 -1.27 47.36 -20.06
C ASP A 91 -0.83 48.58 -20.88
N ILE A 92 0.25 48.40 -21.64
CA ILE A 92 0.65 49.36 -22.65
C ILE A 92 -0.45 49.29 -23.70
N ASP A 93 -1.31 50.31 -23.68
CA ASP A 93 -2.39 50.51 -24.64
C ASP A 93 -1.85 50.34 -26.07
N PRO A 94 -2.27 49.30 -26.83
CA PRO A 94 -1.72 49.00 -28.16
C PRO A 94 -2.14 50.01 -29.25
N GLY A 95 -2.68 51.18 -28.86
CA GLY A 95 -3.20 52.19 -29.77
C GLY A 95 -2.24 53.30 -30.20
N THR A 96 -0.98 53.34 -29.77
CA THR A 96 -0.07 54.44 -30.15
C THR A 96 0.83 54.05 -31.33
N PRO A 97 0.64 54.60 -32.54
CA PRO A 97 1.52 54.32 -33.67
C PRO A 97 2.94 54.81 -33.39
N ALA A 98 3.89 53.93 -33.65
CA ALA A 98 5.32 54.13 -33.52
C ALA A 98 5.78 55.45 -34.18
N ARG A 99 6.31 56.36 -33.36
CA ARG A 99 7.21 57.42 -33.82
C ARG A 99 8.64 56.90 -33.70
N ASP A 100 9.32 56.83 -34.83
CA ASP A 100 10.75 56.53 -34.97
C ASP A 100 11.60 57.36 -33.98
N PRO A 101 12.37 56.71 -33.09
CA PRO A 101 13.35 57.37 -32.25
C PRO A 101 14.76 57.14 -32.79
N TRP A 102 14.98 57.47 -34.07
CA TRP A 102 16.33 57.61 -34.65
C TRP A 102 16.54 59.04 -35.15
N ALA A 103 16.55 60.01 -34.23
CA ALA A 103 17.12 61.32 -34.53
C ALA A 103 17.58 62.02 -33.24
N HIS A 104 18.85 62.38 -33.23
CA HIS A 104 19.53 63.30 -32.32
C HIS A 104 20.03 62.75 -30.97
N ARG A 105 21.28 62.29 -31.03
CA ARG A 105 22.29 62.48 -29.96
C ARG A 105 22.62 63.97 -29.86
N PRO A 106 22.52 64.57 -28.66
CA PRO A 106 23.60 65.42 -28.19
C PRO A 106 24.00 65.12 -26.73
N ASP A 107 25.29 65.20 -26.51
CA ASP A 107 26.04 65.45 -25.27
C ASP A 107 25.58 64.81 -23.95
N GLU A 108 26.45 63.89 -23.55
CA GLU A 108 26.57 63.18 -22.29
C GLU A 108 27.01 64.11 -21.14
N PRO A 109 26.33 64.11 -19.97
CA PRO A 109 26.99 64.43 -18.72
C PRO A 109 26.95 63.24 -17.75
N ALA A 110 28.16 62.91 -17.28
CA ALA A 110 28.57 62.25 -16.05
C ALA A 110 27.52 61.42 -15.26
N ALA A 111 27.81 60.12 -15.15
CA ALA A 111 27.16 59.16 -14.28
C ALA A 111 27.23 59.55 -12.78
N PRO A 112 26.16 59.38 -11.99
CA PRO A 112 26.22 59.43 -10.54
C PRO A 112 26.82 58.13 -9.96
N PRO A 113 27.49 58.19 -8.80
CA PRO A 113 28.23 57.07 -8.23
C PRO A 113 27.29 56.02 -7.62
N MET A 114 27.67 54.75 -7.76
CA MET A 114 27.02 53.60 -7.13
C MET A 114 27.00 53.72 -5.59
N PRO A 115 25.93 53.26 -4.91
CA PRO A 115 25.95 53.10 -3.47
C PRO A 115 26.81 51.89 -3.07
N PRO A 116 27.46 51.93 -1.89
CA PRO A 116 28.34 50.85 -1.43
C PRO A 116 27.56 49.60 -0.99
N PRO A 117 28.20 48.42 -1.03
CA PRO A 117 27.59 47.17 -0.59
C PRO A 117 27.31 47.19 0.91
N ARG A 118 26.08 46.82 1.28
CA ARG A 118 25.68 46.64 2.69
C ARG A 118 26.34 45.39 3.26
N SER A 119 27.15 45.59 4.29
CA SER A 119 27.71 44.56 5.16
C SER A 119 26.61 43.94 6.03
N PHE A 120 26.45 42.61 5.96
CA PHE A 120 25.61 41.85 6.87
C PHE A 120 26.33 41.61 8.20
N PRO A 121 25.66 41.69 9.36
CA PRO A 121 26.25 41.44 10.65
C PRO A 121 26.39 39.93 10.91
N THR A 122 27.63 39.52 11.11
CA THR A 122 28.04 38.29 11.79
C THR A 122 27.59 38.37 13.24
N GLY A 123 26.76 37.42 13.71
CA GLY A 123 26.52 37.28 15.16
C GLY A 123 25.22 36.61 15.57
N ALA A 124 25.24 35.29 15.68
CA ALA A 124 24.46 34.58 16.70
C ALA A 124 25.24 33.33 17.12
N ARG A 125 26.12 33.53 18.12
CA ARG A 125 26.65 32.45 18.97
C ARG A 125 25.47 31.88 19.76
N PHE A 126 25.14 30.61 19.55
CA PHE A 126 24.52 29.80 20.59
C PHE A 126 25.57 28.82 21.10
N GLY A 127 26.10 29.14 22.29
CA GLY A 127 26.80 28.17 23.12
C GLY A 127 25.79 27.20 23.69
N GLY A 128 26.06 25.91 23.50
CA GLY A 128 25.35 24.82 24.16
C GLY A 128 26.38 23.86 24.72
N ASP A 129 26.79 24.10 25.96
CA ASP A 129 27.57 23.19 26.77
C ASP A 129 26.85 21.83 26.87
N ARG A 130 27.50 20.77 26.39
CA ARG A 130 27.26 19.42 26.90
C ARG A 130 28.58 18.83 27.40
N ARG A 131 28.70 18.83 28.73
CA ARG A 131 29.60 17.99 29.50
C ARG A 131 29.60 16.57 28.94
N SER A 132 30.76 16.14 28.47
CA SER A 132 31.10 14.73 28.34
C SER A 132 31.47 14.21 29.73
N GLY A 133 30.70 13.24 30.23
CA GLY A 133 31.05 12.40 31.37
C GLY A 133 31.52 11.03 30.86
N PRO A 134 32.45 10.35 31.57
CA PRO A 134 33.41 9.45 30.94
C PRO A 134 32.90 8.01 30.75
N ALA A 135 33.56 7.36 29.81
CA ALA A 135 33.48 5.95 29.47
C ALA A 135 33.87 5.05 30.65
N HIS A 136 33.08 4.00 30.86
CA HIS A 136 33.52 2.81 31.58
C HIS A 136 34.08 1.81 30.56
N GLU A 137 35.40 1.62 30.61
CA GLU A 137 36.08 0.40 30.15
C GLU A 137 35.65 -0.79 31.00
N PRO A 138 35.45 -1.97 30.40
CA PRO A 138 35.73 -3.22 31.05
C PRO A 138 37.02 -3.83 30.49
N THR A 139 37.99 -3.96 31.39
CA THR A 139 39.24 -4.68 31.22
C THR A 139 38.99 -6.17 30.96
N ALA A 140 39.70 -6.70 29.97
CA ALA A 140 39.83 -8.11 29.71
C ALA A 140 40.90 -8.72 30.64
N THR A 141 40.55 -9.83 31.30
CA THR A 141 41.49 -10.83 31.79
C THR A 141 40.89 -12.22 31.58
N SER A 142 41.42 -12.95 30.61
CA SER A 142 41.32 -14.41 30.58
C SER A 142 42.63 -14.94 30.02
N ASP A 143 43.45 -15.42 30.93
CA ASP A 143 44.60 -16.27 30.66
C ASP A 143 44.15 -17.54 29.92
N GLY A 144 44.89 -17.90 28.88
CA GLY A 144 44.92 -19.26 28.35
C GLY A 144 46.09 -20.04 28.95
N PRO A 145 46.13 -21.36 28.72
CA PRO A 145 47.38 -21.94 28.29
C PRO A 145 47.22 -22.88 27.08
N ALA A 146 48.03 -22.56 26.07
CA ALA A 146 48.96 -23.40 25.32
C ALA A 146 48.59 -24.82 24.82
N ASP A 147 49.03 -25.00 23.57
CA ASP A 147 49.50 -26.21 22.89
C ASP A 147 48.49 -27.25 22.38
N LEU A 148 48.47 -27.43 21.06
CA LEU A 148 49.13 -28.55 20.38
C LEU A 148 48.94 -28.47 18.85
N THR A 149 50.06 -28.53 18.11
CA THR A 149 50.30 -29.23 16.81
C THR A 149 49.25 -29.07 15.69
N GLY A 150 49.54 -28.58 14.48
CA GLY A 150 50.65 -28.90 13.59
C GLY A 150 50.09 -29.54 12.30
N SER A 151 50.60 -29.10 11.13
CA SER A 151 50.46 -29.70 9.79
C SER A 151 49.11 -29.55 9.07
N ALA A 152 49.01 -29.44 7.75
CA ALA A 152 49.91 -29.10 6.64
C ALA A 152 49.00 -28.97 5.40
N ASP A 153 49.43 -28.18 4.42
CA ASP A 153 48.89 -28.15 3.06
C ASP A 153 48.76 -29.54 2.44
N LEU A 154 47.69 -29.76 1.65
CA LEU A 154 47.83 -30.32 0.30
C LEU A 154 46.52 -30.24 -0.50
N ALA A 155 46.67 -29.68 -1.68
CA ALA A 155 45.72 -29.68 -2.77
C ALA A 155 45.63 -31.04 -3.48
N ALA A 156 44.52 -31.19 -4.20
CA ALA A 156 44.34 -31.90 -5.48
C ALA A 156 43.56 -33.24 -5.51
N ALA A 157 42.80 -33.32 -6.60
CA ALA A 157 42.29 -34.49 -7.34
C ALA A 157 40.87 -35.02 -7.03
N LEU A 158 39.96 -34.69 -7.97
CA LEU A 158 38.76 -35.44 -8.36
C LEU A 158 39.12 -36.89 -8.76
N PRO A 159 38.17 -37.86 -8.77
CA PRO A 159 37.29 -38.05 -9.92
C PRO A 159 35.83 -38.46 -9.62
N ALA A 160 35.05 -38.39 -10.70
CA ALA A 160 33.62 -38.63 -10.87
C ALA A 160 33.13 -40.06 -10.58
N GLY A 161 31.80 -40.20 -10.31
CA GLY A 161 31.04 -41.40 -10.72
C GLY A 161 29.90 -41.93 -9.84
N GLY A 162 28.70 -41.33 -9.93
CA GLY A 162 27.35 -41.95 -9.80
C GLY A 162 26.84 -42.43 -8.42
N PRO A 163 25.55 -42.87 -8.28
CA PRO A 163 24.34 -42.73 -9.11
C PRO A 163 23.12 -42.12 -8.31
N PRO A 164 21.89 -41.99 -8.86
CA PRO A 164 20.87 -41.08 -8.33
C PRO A 164 19.97 -41.71 -7.25
N LEU A 165 19.62 -40.91 -6.23
CA LEU A 165 18.65 -41.30 -5.21
C LEU A 165 17.21 -41.19 -5.75
N ARG A 166 16.56 -42.35 -5.70
CA ARG A 166 15.18 -42.66 -6.06
C ARG A 166 14.23 -42.20 -4.94
N GLY A 167 13.04 -41.75 -5.34
CA GLY A 167 12.08 -41.05 -4.49
C GLY A 167 11.48 -41.81 -3.31
N ALA A 168 11.10 -41.04 -2.29
CA ALA A 168 10.27 -41.47 -1.18
C ALA A 168 8.82 -41.01 -1.42
N ARG A 169 7.93 -41.98 -1.63
CA ARG A 169 6.48 -41.84 -1.52
C ARG A 169 6.14 -41.85 -0.03
N PHE A 170 5.37 -40.87 0.45
CA PHE A 170 4.65 -40.99 1.72
C PHE A 170 3.16 -41.17 1.43
N GLY A 171 2.72 -42.42 1.59
CA GLY A 171 1.31 -42.80 1.67
C GLY A 171 0.85 -42.86 3.12
N ALA A 172 -0.34 -42.31 3.32
CA ALA A 172 -1.32 -42.44 4.40
C ALA A 172 -1.05 -43.43 5.56
N SER A 173 -1.42 -43.01 6.78
CA SER A 173 -2.29 -43.80 7.69
C SER A 173 -2.80 -42.96 8.87
N ARG A 174 -4.11 -42.70 8.90
CA ARG A 174 -4.89 -42.33 10.10
C ARG A 174 -5.17 -43.61 10.92
N PRO A 175 -5.11 -43.58 12.26
CA PRO A 175 -5.81 -44.58 13.06
C PRO A 175 -7.16 -44.04 13.58
N ARG A 176 -8.20 -44.80 13.27
CA ARG A 176 -9.52 -44.78 13.93
C ARG A 176 -9.36 -45.17 15.40
N ARG A 177 -10.08 -44.51 16.32
CA ARG A 177 -10.29 -45.00 17.69
C ARG A 177 -11.78 -45.26 17.92
N ALA A 178 -12.13 -46.55 17.96
CA ALA A 178 -13.34 -47.08 18.61
C ALA A 178 -13.25 -46.76 20.11
N GLY A 179 -14.32 -46.39 20.82
CA GLY A 179 -15.54 -47.17 20.97
C GLY A 179 -15.36 -48.18 22.10
N ARG A 180 -15.51 -47.75 23.37
CA ARG A 180 -15.66 -48.68 24.51
C ARG A 180 -16.75 -48.16 25.45
N LYS A 181 -17.72 -49.05 25.64
CA LYS A 181 -18.88 -49.01 26.52
C LYS A 181 -18.62 -50.08 27.59
N ASN A 182 -18.91 -49.78 28.87
CA ASN A 182 -19.55 -50.68 29.85
C ASN A 182 -19.38 -50.15 31.28
N ASP A 183 -20.52 -49.78 31.86
CA ASP A 183 -21.21 -50.37 33.01
C ASP A 183 -20.56 -50.52 34.39
N ASP A 184 -21.34 -49.99 35.35
CA ASP A 184 -21.66 -50.47 36.69
C ASP A 184 -20.58 -50.59 37.78
N ARG A 185 -20.75 -49.75 38.82
CA ARG A 185 -20.99 -50.25 40.19
C ARG A 185 -21.58 -49.19 41.14
N THR A 186 -22.53 -49.71 41.91
CA THR A 186 -23.38 -49.15 42.97
C THR A 186 -22.66 -48.90 44.31
N THR A 187 -23.42 -48.31 45.26
CA THR A 187 -23.25 -48.14 46.73
C THR A 187 -22.62 -46.79 47.13
N THR A 188 -23.09 -46.01 48.12
CA THR A 188 -23.99 -46.23 49.26
C THR A 188 -24.50 -44.88 49.81
N ALA A 189 -25.59 -44.95 50.56
CA ALA A 189 -26.35 -43.86 51.19
C ALA A 189 -25.65 -43.09 52.33
N ALA A 190 -26.08 -41.85 52.57
CA ALA A 190 -26.26 -41.29 53.92
C ALA A 190 -27.22 -40.09 53.89
N SER A 191 -28.19 -40.09 54.81
CA SER A 191 -29.33 -39.18 54.90
C SER A 191 -29.15 -38.13 56.00
N ARG A 192 -29.97 -37.05 55.88
CA ARG A 192 -30.57 -36.18 56.93
C ARG A 192 -29.74 -35.02 57.52
N PRO A 193 -30.38 -34.01 58.16
CA PRO A 193 -31.80 -33.55 58.06
C PRO A 193 -31.98 -32.02 57.94
N ALA A 194 -33.24 -31.64 57.71
CA ALA A 194 -33.81 -30.30 57.79
C ALA A 194 -34.01 -29.81 59.25
N ALA A 195 -34.07 -28.49 59.43
CA ALA A 195 -34.69 -27.85 60.60
C ALA A 195 -35.17 -26.41 60.26
N ASP A 196 -36.49 -26.28 60.20
CA ASP A 196 -37.39 -25.25 60.75
C ASP A 196 -37.00 -23.77 60.90
N ALA A 197 -37.94 -22.94 60.44
CA ALA A 197 -38.16 -21.54 60.81
C ALA A 197 -38.60 -21.40 62.29
N PRO A 198 -38.58 -20.17 62.85
CA PRO A 198 -39.83 -19.40 62.89
C PRO A 198 -39.65 -17.88 62.72
N GLY A 199 -40.75 -17.18 62.41
CA GLY A 199 -40.81 -15.74 62.17
C GLY A 199 -41.18 -14.88 63.39
N ALA A 200 -41.20 -13.56 63.19
CA ALA A 200 -42.18 -12.59 63.73
C ALA A 200 -41.77 -11.12 63.46
N VAL A 201 -42.59 -10.43 62.67
CA VAL A 201 -43.23 -9.11 62.91
C VAL A 201 -42.57 -8.10 63.88
N SER A 202 -42.14 -6.92 63.38
CA SER A 202 -42.68 -5.58 63.76
C SER A 202 -41.84 -4.36 63.33
N ARG A 203 -42.56 -3.38 62.76
CA ARG A 203 -42.53 -1.91 62.95
C ARG A 203 -41.25 -1.07 62.68
N ARG A 204 -41.43 -0.17 61.69
CA ARG A 204 -41.51 1.31 61.79
C ARG A 204 -40.36 2.04 62.52
N GLY A 205 -39.65 2.90 61.78
CA GLY A 205 -38.86 4.01 62.32
C GLY A 205 -37.97 4.62 61.24
N GLY A 206 -38.33 5.80 60.74
CA GLY A 206 -37.46 6.59 59.88
C GLY A 206 -36.39 7.32 60.69
N THR A 207 -35.34 7.79 60.02
CA THR A 207 -34.65 9.06 60.28
C THR A 207 -33.62 9.33 59.19
N ASP A 208 -33.50 10.61 58.91
CA ASP A 208 -32.63 11.28 57.94
C ASP A 208 -31.15 10.96 58.11
N ALA A 209 -30.42 10.90 56.99
CA ALA A 209 -29.04 11.39 56.89
C ALA A 209 -28.62 11.48 55.41
N GLN A 210 -28.49 12.71 54.93
CA GLN A 210 -27.68 13.08 53.77
C GLN A 210 -26.19 12.73 54.01
N PRO A 211 -25.41 12.57 52.92
CA PRO A 211 -24.30 13.51 52.78
C PRO A 211 -24.10 14.03 51.35
N GLU A 212 -24.18 15.35 51.24
CA GLU A 212 -23.28 16.27 50.52
C GLU A 212 -22.56 15.79 49.25
N GLU A 213 -23.06 16.25 48.09
CA GLU A 213 -22.30 16.43 46.85
C GLU A 213 -21.74 17.86 46.77
N PRO A 214 -20.45 18.06 46.43
CA PRO A 214 -19.89 19.38 46.23
C PRO A 214 -20.15 19.95 44.82
N VAL A 215 -20.33 21.27 44.85
CA VAL A 215 -20.58 22.26 43.81
C VAL A 215 -19.45 22.41 42.78
N GLY A 216 -19.84 22.71 41.53
CA GLY A 216 -19.04 23.42 40.51
C GLY A 216 -18.60 22.54 39.34
N THR A 217 -18.80 22.86 38.05
CA THR A 217 -18.97 24.16 37.42
C THR A 217 -19.59 23.97 36.03
N SER A 218 -20.64 24.76 35.78
CA SER A 218 -21.30 24.98 34.49
C SER A 218 -20.43 25.86 33.59
N TRP A 219 -20.30 25.50 32.30
CA TRP A 219 -20.05 26.46 31.23
C TRP A 219 -20.94 26.15 30.02
N ALA A 220 -21.48 27.25 29.48
CA ALA A 220 -22.57 27.36 28.55
C ALA A 220 -22.30 26.75 27.16
N SER A 221 -23.33 26.08 26.63
CA SER A 221 -23.48 25.82 25.19
C SER A 221 -24.42 26.88 24.62
N THR A 222 -23.87 27.84 23.87
CA THR A 222 -24.66 28.81 23.10
C THR A 222 -25.18 28.14 21.83
N GLY A 223 -26.50 27.94 21.79
CA GLY A 223 -27.23 27.62 20.57
C GLY A 223 -27.34 28.86 19.68
N GLY A 224 -26.94 28.73 18.42
CA GLY A 224 -27.19 29.71 17.37
C GLY A 224 -28.41 29.30 16.55
N HIS A 225 -29.53 29.97 16.80
CA HIS A 225 -30.66 30.04 15.88
C HIS A 225 -30.30 30.92 14.68
N GLY A 226 -30.61 30.45 13.47
CA GLY A 226 -30.57 31.25 12.24
C GLY A 226 -31.80 30.91 11.41
N ASN A 227 -32.73 31.86 11.36
CA ASN A 227 -34.04 31.79 10.71
C ASN A 227 -33.97 31.50 9.22
N GLY A 228 -35.00 30.78 8.75
CA GLY A 228 -35.34 30.68 7.35
C GLY A 228 -35.99 31.94 6.79
N THR A 229 -35.91 32.03 5.47
CA THR A 229 -36.87 32.74 4.62
C THR A 229 -37.11 31.85 3.41
N ASP A 230 -38.34 31.38 3.29
CA ASP A 230 -38.92 30.82 2.07
C ASP A 230 -38.86 31.85 0.93
N SER A 231 -38.65 31.41 -0.30
CA SER A 231 -39.76 31.19 -1.25
C SER A 231 -39.32 31.16 -2.74
N HIS A 232 -39.97 30.23 -3.45
CA HIS A 232 -40.25 30.20 -4.89
C HIS A 232 -39.24 29.63 -5.92
N ARG A 233 -39.68 28.47 -6.47
CA ARG A 233 -40.01 28.27 -7.90
C ARG A 233 -38.88 27.79 -8.83
N ALA A 234 -38.92 26.51 -9.21
CA ALA A 234 -39.50 26.05 -10.48
C ALA A 234 -39.22 24.56 -10.72
N ASP A 235 -40.30 23.82 -10.97
CA ASP A 235 -40.30 22.51 -11.63
C ASP A 235 -39.60 22.55 -12.99
N SER A 236 -38.89 21.47 -13.33
CA SER A 236 -38.73 21.05 -14.74
C SER A 236 -38.50 19.54 -14.83
N THR A 237 -39.63 18.84 -14.88
CA THR A 237 -39.83 17.56 -15.53
C THR A 237 -39.71 17.73 -17.05
N VAL A 238 -38.73 17.09 -17.69
CA VAL A 238 -38.78 16.81 -19.14
C VAL A 238 -38.24 15.40 -19.44
N ARG A 239 -39.20 14.50 -19.71
CA ARG A 239 -39.22 13.41 -20.71
C ARG A 239 -40.58 13.57 -21.43
N PRO A 240 -40.89 12.97 -22.60
CA PRO A 240 -40.22 11.93 -23.41
C PRO A 240 -40.03 12.45 -24.87
N ASP A 241 -39.64 11.74 -25.95
CA ASP A 241 -40.13 10.51 -26.60
C ASP A 241 -39.20 10.21 -27.81
N THR A 242 -38.72 8.97 -28.00
CA THR A 242 -39.11 7.96 -29.01
C THR A 242 -38.95 8.27 -30.51
N GLU A 243 -38.57 7.21 -31.24
CA GLU A 243 -38.44 7.01 -32.71
C GLU A 243 -37.03 7.22 -33.32
N ARG A 244 -36.52 6.45 -34.29
CA ARG A 244 -36.79 5.15 -34.94
C ARG A 244 -35.71 5.01 -36.04
N ASN A 245 -35.45 3.78 -36.51
CA ASN A 245 -34.70 3.36 -37.73
C ASN A 245 -33.16 3.23 -37.63
N SER A 246 -32.61 2.00 -37.74
CA SER A 246 -32.40 1.17 -38.96
C SER A 246 -31.31 1.81 -39.84
N THR A 247 -30.17 1.21 -40.17
CA THR A 247 -29.96 -0.10 -40.82
C THR A 247 -28.48 -0.49 -40.75
N ARG A 248 -28.21 -1.80 -40.59
CA ARG A 248 -26.92 -2.47 -40.80
C ARG A 248 -26.98 -3.18 -42.16
N PRO A 249 -25.89 -3.28 -42.93
CA PRO A 249 -25.73 -4.35 -43.90
C PRO A 249 -24.62 -5.32 -43.47
N THR A 250 -25.03 -6.56 -43.28
CA THR A 250 -24.20 -7.76 -43.33
C THR A 250 -23.89 -8.12 -44.79
N GLY A 251 -22.65 -8.50 -45.09
CA GLY A 251 -22.27 -9.14 -46.35
C GLY A 251 -20.95 -9.91 -46.20
N PRO A 252 -20.78 -11.06 -46.88
CA PRO A 252 -20.12 -12.23 -46.31
C PRO A 252 -18.71 -12.51 -46.87
N GLY A 253 -18.00 -13.39 -46.18
CA GLY A 253 -16.61 -13.72 -46.44
C GLY A 253 -16.33 -14.60 -47.66
N THR A 254 -15.05 -14.67 -48.03
CA THR A 254 -14.43 -15.77 -48.77
C THR A 254 -12.92 -15.73 -48.53
N ALA A 255 -12.34 -16.87 -48.18
CA ALA A 255 -10.93 -17.22 -48.29
C ALA A 255 -10.86 -18.61 -48.94
N PRO A 256 -9.70 -19.18 -49.33
CA PRO A 256 -8.36 -18.61 -49.53
C PRO A 256 -7.81 -18.90 -50.96
N GLY A 257 -6.72 -18.24 -51.35
CA GLY A 257 -6.02 -18.52 -52.61
C GLY A 257 -4.51 -18.34 -52.48
N SER A 258 -3.80 -19.45 -52.62
CA SER A 258 -2.34 -19.61 -52.71
C SER A 258 -1.76 -19.07 -54.01
N ASN A 259 -0.57 -18.45 -53.94
CA ASN A 259 0.57 -18.45 -54.88
C ASN A 259 1.45 -17.24 -54.51
N GLY A 260 2.77 -17.31 -54.30
CA GLY A 260 3.75 -18.19 -54.93
C GLY A 260 4.48 -17.43 -56.03
N THR A 261 5.27 -16.39 -55.69
CA THR A 261 6.24 -15.81 -56.63
C THR A 261 7.51 -15.37 -55.93
N ARG A 262 8.58 -16.13 -56.20
CA ARG A 262 9.98 -15.73 -56.01
C ARG A 262 10.32 -14.63 -57.01
N SER A 263 11.01 -13.59 -56.57
CA SER A 263 11.88 -12.79 -57.44
C SER A 263 13.15 -12.44 -56.68
N ASN A 264 14.24 -13.14 -57.04
CA ASN A 264 15.60 -12.68 -56.86
C ASN A 264 15.85 -11.53 -57.83
N SER A 265 16.46 -10.44 -57.36
CA SER A 265 17.35 -9.64 -58.20
C SER A 265 18.55 -9.15 -57.38
N THR A 266 19.68 -9.67 -57.81
CA THR A 266 21.05 -9.27 -57.51
C THR A 266 21.34 -7.82 -57.84
N GLY A 267 22.06 -7.16 -56.94
CA GLY A 267 23.28 -6.41 -57.24
C GLY A 267 23.14 -5.04 -57.87
N LEU A 268 23.40 -3.99 -57.07
CA LEU A 268 24.16 -2.86 -57.57
C LEU A 268 25.00 -2.23 -56.45
N VAL A 269 26.31 -2.27 -56.71
CA VAL A 269 27.38 -1.58 -55.99
C VAL A 269 27.14 -0.08 -56.11
N GLY A 270 27.08 0.60 -54.97
CA GLY A 270 26.99 2.05 -54.88
C GLY A 270 27.80 2.54 -53.69
N THR A 271 29.11 2.70 -53.91
CA THR A 271 30.01 3.45 -53.05
C THR A 271 29.58 4.92 -53.05
N GLY A 272 28.92 5.34 -51.97
CA GLY A 272 28.52 6.72 -51.75
C GLY A 272 28.75 7.08 -50.30
N ASN A 273 29.81 7.84 -50.05
CA ASN A 273 30.13 8.48 -48.77
C ASN A 273 28.88 9.15 -48.19
N ARG A 274 28.29 8.51 -47.16
CA ARG A 274 27.30 9.13 -46.29
C ARG A 274 28.02 9.37 -44.98
N ALA A 275 28.31 10.65 -44.71
CA ALA A 275 28.75 11.12 -43.42
C ALA A 275 27.84 10.52 -42.34
N GLU A 276 28.43 9.67 -41.50
CA GLU A 276 27.86 9.21 -40.25
C GLU A 276 27.58 10.43 -39.37
N ALA A 277 26.35 10.91 -39.41
CA ALA A 277 25.77 11.57 -38.27
C ALA A 277 25.53 10.47 -37.22
N THR A 278 26.51 10.29 -36.34
CA THR A 278 26.40 9.51 -35.11
C THR A 278 25.23 10.08 -34.29
N GLY A 279 24.04 9.51 -34.48
CA GLY A 279 22.98 9.64 -33.49
C GLY A 279 23.47 9.05 -32.16
N PRO A 280 23.00 9.53 -31.01
CA PRO A 280 23.43 8.99 -29.73
C PRO A 280 22.88 7.57 -29.62
N GLU A 281 23.68 6.57 -29.97
CA GLU A 281 23.56 5.21 -29.45
C GLU A 281 23.88 5.28 -27.95
N GLY A 282 23.00 5.93 -27.20
CA GLY A 282 23.07 6.08 -25.75
C GLY A 282 22.60 4.80 -25.07
N GLY A 283 23.25 3.68 -25.38
CA GLY A 283 23.14 2.50 -24.53
C GLY A 283 23.66 2.83 -23.13
N MET A 284 23.10 2.19 -22.09
CA MET A 284 23.67 2.28 -20.74
C MET A 284 25.14 1.83 -20.79
N ARG A 285 26.05 2.79 -20.68
CA ARG A 285 27.49 2.55 -20.68
C ARG A 285 27.97 2.50 -19.25
N ALA A 286 28.83 1.53 -18.94
CA ALA A 286 29.55 1.49 -17.68
C ALA A 286 30.40 2.76 -17.53
N ARG A 287 30.21 3.49 -16.44
CA ARG A 287 30.92 4.72 -16.13
C ARG A 287 32.14 4.41 -15.28
N THR A 288 33.24 5.12 -15.55
CA THR A 288 34.43 5.04 -14.72
C THR A 288 34.22 5.78 -13.40
N GLY A 289 34.98 5.42 -12.35
CA GLY A 289 34.90 6.13 -11.07
C GLY A 289 35.16 7.64 -11.18
N ALA A 290 36.07 8.05 -12.08
CA ALA A 290 36.35 9.45 -12.35
C ALA A 290 35.14 10.20 -12.95
N GLU A 291 34.38 9.54 -13.84
CA GLU A 291 33.15 10.10 -14.40
C GLU A 291 32.05 10.25 -13.34
N LEU A 292 31.95 9.32 -12.39
CA LEU A 292 31.01 9.42 -11.28
C LEU A 292 31.35 10.58 -10.33
N VAL A 293 32.64 10.74 -9.98
CA VAL A 293 33.11 11.87 -9.16
C VAL A 293 32.84 13.20 -9.86
N ALA A 294 33.16 13.31 -11.15
CA ALA A 294 32.89 14.52 -11.94
C ALA A 294 31.38 14.84 -12.01
N LEU A 295 30.53 13.81 -12.11
CA LEU A 295 29.08 13.98 -12.10
C LEU A 295 28.58 14.50 -10.75
N THR A 296 29.05 13.93 -9.63
CA THR A 296 28.71 14.40 -8.27
C THR A 296 29.12 15.85 -8.07
N GLN A 297 30.34 16.22 -8.45
CA GLN A 297 30.82 17.61 -8.36
C GLN A 297 29.93 18.56 -9.14
N ARG A 298 29.55 18.20 -10.38
CA ARG A 298 28.64 19.00 -11.20
C ARG A 298 27.26 19.17 -10.56
N ILE A 299 26.70 18.11 -9.96
CA ILE A 299 25.40 18.18 -9.25
C ILE A 299 25.50 19.15 -8.07
N THR A 300 26.57 19.04 -7.28
CA THR A 300 26.83 19.87 -6.10
C THR A 300 27.05 21.34 -6.48
N ASP A 301 27.79 21.62 -7.54
CA ASP A 301 28.06 23.00 -7.98
C ASP A 301 26.80 23.69 -8.50
N LEU A 302 25.97 22.99 -9.30
CA LEU A 302 24.66 23.51 -9.73
C LEU A 302 23.77 23.84 -8.52
N HIS A 303 23.73 22.95 -7.53
CA HIS A 303 22.96 23.18 -6.32
C HIS A 303 23.46 24.39 -5.51
N ARG A 304 24.80 24.53 -5.36
CA ARG A 304 25.42 25.68 -4.65
C ARG A 304 25.16 27.01 -5.36
N GLN A 305 25.02 26.99 -6.68
CA GLN A 305 24.66 28.16 -7.49
C GLN A 305 23.15 28.51 -7.41
N GLY A 306 22.34 27.71 -6.71
CA GLY A 306 20.89 27.90 -6.61
C GLY A 306 20.10 27.29 -7.78
N ALA A 307 20.75 26.61 -8.72
CA ALA A 307 20.13 25.93 -9.86
C ALA A 307 19.54 24.55 -9.45
N VAL A 308 18.65 24.56 -8.45
CA VAL A 308 18.12 23.33 -7.82
C VAL A 308 17.39 22.43 -8.82
N HIS A 309 16.59 23.00 -9.72
CA HIS A 309 15.85 22.23 -10.72
C HIS A 309 16.77 21.57 -11.75
N GLU A 310 17.85 22.24 -12.17
CA GLU A 310 18.82 21.66 -13.10
C GLU A 310 19.63 20.55 -12.44
N SER A 311 20.04 20.76 -11.18
CA SER A 311 20.70 19.75 -10.36
C SER A 311 19.82 18.49 -10.22
N ALA A 312 18.53 18.67 -9.90
CA ALA A 312 17.56 17.57 -9.83
C ALA A 312 17.35 16.90 -11.20
N GLY A 313 17.19 17.66 -12.28
CA GLY A 313 17.05 17.12 -13.63
C GLY A 313 18.23 16.24 -14.04
N LEU A 314 19.45 16.65 -13.68
CA LEU A 314 20.67 15.89 -13.96
C LEU A 314 20.76 14.60 -13.12
N VAL A 315 20.32 14.62 -11.86
CA VAL A 315 20.17 13.40 -11.03
C VAL A 315 19.15 12.44 -11.64
N GLY A 316 17.98 12.94 -12.05
CA GLY A 316 16.95 12.12 -12.70
C GLY A 316 17.43 11.48 -14.00
N GLN A 317 18.16 12.22 -14.83
CA GLN A 317 18.77 11.68 -16.04
C GLN A 317 19.83 10.62 -15.71
N ALA A 318 20.66 10.85 -14.69
CA ALA A 318 21.67 9.88 -14.26
C ALA A 318 21.02 8.56 -13.79
N ALA A 319 19.89 8.63 -13.08
CA ALA A 319 19.13 7.46 -12.62
C ALA A 319 18.70 6.54 -13.77
N LEU A 320 18.35 7.11 -14.92
CA LEU A 320 17.82 6.39 -16.08
C LEU A 320 18.89 5.88 -17.06
N MET A 321 20.06 6.53 -17.08
CA MET A 321 21.10 6.29 -18.10
C MET A 321 22.34 5.55 -17.57
N THR A 322 22.41 5.30 -16.27
CA THR A 322 23.59 4.72 -15.60
C THR A 322 23.30 3.26 -15.22
N MET A 323 24.29 2.37 -15.35
CA MET A 323 24.13 0.97 -14.96
C MET A 323 23.83 0.83 -13.46
N PRO A 324 23.07 -0.21 -13.03
CA PRO A 324 22.77 -0.44 -11.61
C PRO A 324 23.98 -0.45 -10.67
N SER A 325 25.09 -1.08 -11.08
CA SER A 325 26.34 -1.12 -10.29
C SER A 325 26.96 0.27 -10.09
N ASP A 326 26.96 1.08 -11.14
CA ASP A 326 27.54 2.43 -11.11
C ASP A 326 26.63 3.40 -10.35
N LEU A 327 25.31 3.15 -10.35
CA LEU A 327 24.35 3.91 -9.55
C LEU A 327 24.60 3.77 -8.05
N VAL A 328 25.03 2.60 -7.58
CA VAL A 328 25.43 2.42 -6.16
C VAL A 328 26.63 3.30 -5.83
N GLY A 329 27.65 3.31 -6.70
CA GLY A 329 28.82 4.18 -6.55
C GLY A 329 28.44 5.66 -6.55
N LEU A 330 27.57 6.07 -7.47
CA LEU A 330 27.06 7.44 -7.54
C LEU A 330 26.23 7.83 -6.31
N ALA A 331 25.34 6.95 -5.84
CA ALA A 331 24.53 7.16 -4.65
C ALA A 331 25.41 7.33 -3.41
N ALA A 332 26.45 6.51 -3.25
CA ALA A 332 27.41 6.62 -2.16
C ALA A 332 28.18 7.96 -2.21
N LEU A 333 28.63 8.40 -3.38
CA LEU A 333 29.29 9.70 -3.56
C LEU A 333 28.35 10.87 -3.25
N LEU A 334 27.11 10.83 -3.75
CA LEU A 334 26.10 11.86 -3.49
C LEU A 334 25.71 11.91 -2.01
N ARG A 335 25.69 10.77 -1.32
CA ARG A 335 25.46 10.71 0.12
C ARG A 335 26.59 11.37 0.92
N ALA A 336 27.84 11.19 0.48
CA ALA A 336 29.02 11.70 1.18
C ALA A 336 29.29 13.19 0.89
N GLU A 337 29.14 13.61 -0.37
CA GLU A 337 29.61 14.91 -0.86
C GLU A 337 28.54 15.72 -1.61
N GLY A 338 27.37 15.13 -1.86
CA GLY A 338 26.28 15.73 -2.62
C GLY A 338 25.35 16.61 -1.78
N PRO A 339 24.42 17.32 -2.44
CA PRO A 339 23.34 18.02 -1.76
C PRO A 339 22.50 17.08 -0.90
N ALA A 340 21.98 17.58 0.23
CA ALA A 340 21.15 16.78 1.12
C ALA A 340 19.95 16.18 0.37
N GLY A 341 19.76 14.86 0.49
CA GLY A 341 18.67 14.11 -0.16
C GLY A 341 18.88 13.81 -1.65
N SER A 342 20.03 14.17 -2.24
CA SER A 342 20.30 13.86 -3.66
C SER A 342 20.48 12.36 -3.91
N SER A 343 21.08 11.59 -3.00
CA SER A 343 21.23 10.13 -3.13
C SER A 343 19.89 9.40 -3.09
N THR A 344 18.98 9.80 -2.20
CA THR A 344 17.64 9.22 -2.10
C THR A 344 16.74 9.66 -3.26
N TYR A 345 16.89 10.91 -3.73
CA TYR A 345 16.22 11.37 -4.95
C TYR A 345 16.70 10.61 -6.19
N LEU A 346 18.00 10.33 -6.32
CA LEU A 346 18.55 9.45 -7.35
C LEU A 346 17.87 8.08 -7.30
N ALA A 347 17.84 7.45 -6.13
CA ALA A 347 17.24 6.14 -5.93
C ALA A 347 15.74 6.12 -6.31
N ARG A 348 14.93 7.08 -5.85
CA ARG A 348 13.51 7.17 -6.24
C ARG A 348 13.32 7.38 -7.75
N SER A 349 14.18 8.16 -8.39
CA SER A 349 14.08 8.46 -9.82
C SER A 349 14.27 7.21 -10.69
N VAL A 350 14.93 6.17 -10.19
CA VAL A 350 15.09 4.89 -10.89
C VAL A 350 13.74 4.19 -11.13
N ALA A 351 12.73 4.41 -10.27
CA ALA A 351 11.40 3.83 -10.44
C ALA A 351 10.67 4.32 -11.71
N LEU A 352 11.11 5.44 -12.29
CA LEU A 352 10.60 5.97 -13.57
C LEU A 352 11.19 5.25 -14.79
N GLY A 353 12.21 4.42 -14.59
CA GLY A 353 12.90 3.68 -15.64
C GLY A 353 12.26 2.33 -15.97
N SER A 354 13.03 1.47 -16.62
CA SER A 354 12.55 0.12 -16.92
C SER A 354 12.43 -0.74 -15.65
N PRO A 355 11.46 -1.66 -15.55
CA PRO A 355 11.31 -2.51 -14.37
C PRO A 355 12.52 -3.38 -14.07
N THR A 356 13.21 -3.85 -15.12
CA THR A 356 14.45 -4.62 -14.99
C THR A 356 15.56 -3.78 -14.37
N HIS A 357 15.70 -2.52 -14.81
CA HIS A 357 16.68 -1.59 -14.25
C HIS A 357 16.40 -1.27 -12.78
N ALA A 358 15.12 -1.04 -12.44
CA ALA A 358 14.73 -0.76 -11.06
C ALA A 358 14.94 -1.96 -10.12
N ALA A 359 14.57 -3.16 -10.54
CA ALA A 359 14.76 -4.38 -9.75
C ALA A 359 16.24 -4.73 -9.55
N ALA A 360 17.08 -4.51 -10.57
CA ALA A 360 18.53 -4.70 -10.46
C ALA A 360 19.15 -3.66 -9.53
N THR A 361 18.78 -2.38 -9.69
CA THR A 361 19.28 -1.29 -8.83
C THR A 361 18.88 -1.49 -7.37
N LEU A 362 17.66 -1.96 -7.10
CA LEU A 362 17.23 -2.29 -5.74
C LEU A 362 18.10 -3.38 -5.11
N ALA A 363 18.44 -4.43 -5.88
CA ALA A 363 19.31 -5.50 -5.41
C ALA A 363 20.73 -4.98 -5.13
N GLU A 364 21.30 -4.19 -6.03
CA GLU A 364 22.64 -3.59 -5.90
C GLU A 364 22.72 -2.63 -4.69
N LEU A 365 21.72 -1.75 -4.49
CA LEU A 365 21.66 -0.85 -3.33
C LEU A 365 21.66 -1.63 -2.01
N ARG A 366 20.93 -2.75 -1.94
CA ARG A 366 20.90 -3.61 -0.75
C ARG A 366 22.21 -4.33 -0.51
N GLN A 367 22.83 -4.86 -1.56
CA GLN A 367 24.15 -5.50 -1.48
C GLN A 367 25.23 -4.50 -1.05
N GLY A 368 25.13 -3.24 -1.51
CA GLY A 368 26.02 -2.14 -1.12
C GLY A 368 25.74 -1.55 0.26
N GLY A 369 24.73 -2.03 1.00
CA GLY A 369 24.39 -1.53 2.34
C GLY A 369 23.77 -0.12 2.35
N LEU A 370 23.29 0.37 1.22
CA LEU A 370 22.62 1.66 1.08
C LEU A 370 21.12 1.51 1.43
N VAL A 371 20.86 1.30 2.72
CA VAL A 371 19.53 0.93 3.25
C VAL A 371 18.48 2.02 3.00
N ASP A 372 18.83 3.29 3.22
CA ASP A 372 17.90 4.40 3.06
C ASP A 372 17.52 4.60 1.59
N GLU A 373 18.51 4.57 0.69
CA GLU A 373 18.29 4.65 -0.76
C GLU A 373 17.47 3.47 -1.28
N ALA A 374 17.75 2.24 -0.81
CA ALA A 374 16.97 1.06 -1.18
C ALA A 374 15.52 1.17 -0.69
N ALA A 375 15.29 1.67 0.53
CA ALA A 375 13.95 1.89 1.07
C ALA A 375 13.19 2.94 0.26
N ASP A 376 13.85 4.05 -0.09
CA ASP A 376 13.28 5.11 -0.92
C ASP A 376 12.89 4.59 -2.32
N LEU A 377 13.76 3.83 -2.99
CA LEU A 377 13.44 3.19 -4.26
C LEU A 377 12.24 2.23 -4.11
N PHE A 378 12.25 1.36 -3.10
CA PHE A 378 11.14 0.43 -2.86
C PHE A 378 9.80 1.16 -2.67
N HIS A 379 9.77 2.26 -1.90
CA HIS A 379 8.57 3.07 -1.75
C HIS A 379 8.15 3.76 -3.05
N ALA A 380 9.09 4.20 -3.87
CA ALA A 380 8.77 4.75 -5.19
C ALA A 380 8.14 3.69 -6.12
N LEU A 381 8.48 2.42 -5.97
CA LEU A 381 7.85 1.34 -6.75
C LEU A 381 6.36 1.14 -6.43
N TRP A 382 5.85 1.67 -5.31
CA TRP A 382 4.43 1.64 -4.99
C TRP A 382 3.56 2.39 -5.99
N SER A 383 4.09 3.38 -6.72
CA SER A 383 3.33 4.19 -7.66
C SER A 383 3.46 3.76 -9.13
N VAL A 384 4.14 2.64 -9.41
CA VAL A 384 4.28 2.10 -10.77
C VAL A 384 2.91 1.84 -11.41
N SER A 385 2.75 2.03 -12.73
CA SER A 385 1.45 1.78 -13.36
C SER A 385 1.04 0.30 -13.31
N THR A 386 -0.26 0.04 -13.28
CA THR A 386 -0.87 -1.31 -13.38
C THR A 386 -0.34 -2.10 -14.57
N GLN A 387 -0.17 -1.45 -15.72
CA GLN A 387 0.39 -2.02 -16.96
C GLN A 387 1.86 -2.45 -16.83
N THR A 388 2.65 -1.73 -16.04
CA THR A 388 4.09 -2.01 -15.85
C THR A 388 4.33 -3.03 -14.73
N PHE A 389 3.37 -3.18 -13.83
CA PHE A 389 3.50 -3.96 -12.61
C PHE A 389 3.83 -5.46 -12.83
N PRO A 390 3.22 -6.20 -13.78
CA PRO A 390 3.59 -7.60 -14.02
C PRO A 390 5.04 -7.77 -14.45
N ALA A 391 5.57 -6.84 -15.25
CA ALA A 391 6.97 -6.84 -15.68
C ALA A 391 7.93 -6.54 -14.52
N LEU A 392 7.51 -5.66 -13.60
CA LEU A 392 8.24 -5.38 -12.35
C LEU A 392 8.32 -6.59 -11.44
N LEU A 393 7.21 -7.30 -11.20
CA LEU A 393 7.22 -8.52 -10.40
C LEU A 393 8.19 -9.56 -10.99
N ALA A 394 8.17 -9.75 -12.30
CA ALA A 394 9.05 -10.69 -12.98
C ALA A 394 10.53 -10.26 -12.88
N ALA A 395 10.80 -8.95 -12.91
CA ALA A 395 12.14 -8.41 -12.74
C ALA A 395 12.66 -8.60 -11.32
N LEU A 396 11.82 -8.34 -10.30
CA LEU A 396 12.15 -8.56 -8.89
C LEU A 396 12.43 -10.03 -8.60
N GLU A 397 11.65 -10.95 -9.16
CA GLU A 397 11.91 -12.39 -9.05
C GLU A 397 13.27 -12.78 -9.63
N ARG A 398 13.60 -12.28 -10.83
CA ARG A 398 14.90 -12.52 -11.48
C ARG A 398 16.07 -11.93 -10.70
N SER A 399 15.88 -10.82 -9.99
CA SER A 399 16.92 -10.20 -9.16
C SER A 399 16.96 -10.74 -7.71
N GLY A 400 16.19 -11.79 -7.41
CA GLY A 400 16.15 -12.40 -6.07
C GLY A 400 15.36 -11.60 -5.02
N GLN A 401 14.58 -10.61 -5.44
CA GLN A 401 13.76 -9.73 -4.62
C GLN A 401 12.28 -10.16 -4.59
N SER A 402 11.99 -11.46 -4.63
CA SER A 402 10.60 -11.97 -4.69
C SER A 402 9.76 -11.58 -3.46
N ALA A 403 10.38 -11.45 -2.29
CA ALA A 403 9.70 -10.99 -1.07
C ALA A 403 9.19 -9.55 -1.20
N ASP A 404 9.93 -8.68 -1.89
CA ASP A 404 9.49 -7.32 -2.20
C ASP A 404 8.32 -7.36 -3.17
N GLY A 405 8.40 -8.18 -4.21
CA GLY A 405 7.31 -8.37 -5.17
C GLY A 405 6.00 -8.78 -4.48
N GLN A 406 6.07 -9.71 -3.53
CA GLN A 406 4.89 -10.10 -2.74
C GLN A 406 4.40 -8.98 -1.83
N THR A 407 5.30 -8.17 -1.27
CA THR A 407 4.91 -6.98 -0.48
C THR A 407 4.20 -5.95 -1.36
N LEU A 408 4.70 -5.69 -2.57
CA LEU A 408 4.05 -4.80 -3.53
C LEU A 408 2.67 -5.31 -3.94
N LEU A 409 2.54 -6.61 -4.19
CA LEU A 409 1.26 -7.23 -4.53
C LEU A 409 0.25 -7.10 -3.38
N TRP A 410 0.72 -7.26 -2.14
CA TRP A 410 -0.08 -7.08 -0.94
C TRP A 410 -0.60 -5.65 -0.81
N GLU A 411 0.24 -4.64 -1.05
CA GLU A 411 -0.21 -3.24 -1.06
C GLU A 411 -1.25 -3.00 -2.16
N ARG A 412 -1.03 -3.57 -3.36
CA ARG A 412 -1.95 -3.42 -4.50
C ARG A 412 -3.31 -4.07 -4.31
N ALA A 413 -3.43 -5.10 -3.48
CA ALA A 413 -4.74 -5.66 -3.14
C ALA A 413 -5.66 -4.69 -2.39
N SER A 414 -5.11 -3.60 -1.83
CA SER A 414 -5.86 -2.52 -1.18
C SER A 414 -6.28 -1.40 -2.14
N ALA A 415 -5.90 -1.47 -3.42
CA ALA A 415 -6.26 -0.47 -4.42
C ALA A 415 -7.78 -0.34 -4.63
N PRO A 416 -8.28 0.79 -5.19
CA PRO A 416 -9.67 0.92 -5.59
C PRO A 416 -10.11 -0.18 -6.58
N ALA A 417 -11.43 -0.42 -6.67
CA ALA A 417 -11.98 -1.51 -7.48
C ALA A 417 -11.55 -1.47 -8.96
N ASP A 418 -11.59 -0.29 -9.58
CA ASP A 418 -11.23 -0.12 -11.00
C ASP A 418 -9.75 -0.43 -11.25
N GLU A 419 -8.87 0.03 -10.35
CA GLU A 419 -7.42 -0.22 -10.45
C GLU A 419 -7.09 -1.70 -10.20
N LEU A 420 -7.78 -2.35 -9.26
CA LEU A 420 -7.63 -3.77 -8.99
C LEU A 420 -8.10 -4.61 -10.18
N ALA A 421 -9.19 -4.21 -10.85
CA ALA A 421 -9.67 -4.85 -12.05
C ALA A 421 -8.71 -4.70 -13.24
N GLU A 422 -8.16 -3.51 -13.45
CA GLU A 422 -7.12 -3.28 -14.45
C GLU A 422 -5.89 -4.16 -14.15
N LEU A 423 -5.41 -4.17 -12.90
CA LEU A 423 -4.26 -4.98 -12.51
C LEU A 423 -4.51 -6.48 -12.70
N SER A 424 -5.69 -6.99 -12.33
CA SER A 424 -6.04 -8.40 -12.53
C SER A 424 -5.96 -8.79 -14.01
N LYS A 425 -6.47 -7.93 -14.89
CA LYS A 425 -6.40 -8.11 -16.33
C LYS A 425 -4.96 -8.14 -16.84
N GLU A 426 -4.13 -7.18 -16.42
CA GLU A 426 -2.72 -7.11 -16.83
C GLU A 426 -1.91 -8.32 -16.31
N LEU A 427 -2.16 -8.77 -15.08
CA LEU A 427 -1.56 -10.00 -14.56
C LEU A 427 -2.00 -11.23 -15.37
N ARG A 428 -3.26 -11.29 -15.83
CA ARG A 428 -3.75 -12.41 -16.66
C ARG A 428 -3.10 -12.42 -18.03
N VAL A 429 -3.00 -11.26 -18.68
CA VAL A 429 -2.28 -11.12 -19.95
C VAL A 429 -0.82 -11.57 -19.82
N ALA A 430 -0.20 -11.29 -18.66
CA ALA A 430 1.15 -11.73 -18.34
C ALA A 430 1.25 -13.22 -17.90
N GLY A 431 0.14 -13.96 -17.81
CA GLY A 431 0.12 -15.36 -17.40
C GLY A 431 0.40 -15.59 -15.91
N ARG A 432 0.20 -14.57 -15.06
CA ARG A 432 0.54 -14.59 -13.63
C ARG A 432 -0.64 -15.03 -12.75
N SER A 433 -1.20 -16.21 -13.02
CA SER A 433 -2.42 -16.72 -12.33
C SER A 433 -2.26 -16.90 -10.82
N ASP A 434 -1.07 -17.24 -10.33
CA ASP A 434 -0.82 -17.36 -8.88
C ASP A 434 -0.92 -16.01 -8.18
N ASP A 435 -0.42 -14.94 -8.80
CA ASP A 435 -0.49 -13.59 -8.23
C ASP A 435 -1.91 -13.03 -8.28
N ILE A 436 -2.68 -13.31 -9.32
CA ILE A 436 -4.12 -12.97 -9.38
C ILE A 436 -4.83 -13.62 -8.19
N ARG A 437 -4.60 -14.91 -7.95
CA ARG A 437 -5.20 -15.62 -6.83
C ARG A 437 -4.83 -14.99 -5.49
N HIS A 438 -3.56 -14.63 -5.28
CA HIS A 438 -3.13 -13.96 -4.04
C HIS A 438 -3.78 -12.59 -3.87
N LEU A 439 -3.81 -11.79 -4.94
CA LEU A 439 -4.46 -10.48 -4.98
C LEU A 439 -5.94 -10.57 -4.61
N LEU A 440 -6.69 -11.48 -5.26
CA LEU A 440 -8.13 -11.65 -5.06
C LEU A 440 -8.45 -12.29 -3.71
N ARG A 441 -7.62 -13.22 -3.23
CA ARG A 441 -7.74 -13.78 -1.87
C ARG A 441 -7.63 -12.70 -0.80
N GLN A 442 -6.73 -11.74 -0.99
CA GLN A 442 -6.61 -10.61 -0.07
C GLN A 442 -7.78 -9.64 -0.23
N ALA A 443 -8.21 -9.35 -1.44
CA ALA A 443 -9.39 -8.51 -1.71
C ALA A 443 -10.66 -9.08 -1.05
N ALA A 444 -10.84 -10.40 -1.02
CA ALA A 444 -11.96 -11.07 -0.33
C ALA A 444 -12.02 -10.79 1.19
N GLY A 445 -10.89 -10.39 1.79
CA GLY A 445 -10.80 -9.99 3.20
C GLY A 445 -11.33 -8.58 3.50
N ARG A 446 -11.59 -7.76 2.48
CA ARG A 446 -12.08 -6.38 2.61
C ARG A 446 -13.55 -6.31 3.06
N PRO A 447 -14.04 -5.16 3.57
CA PRO A 447 -15.44 -4.98 3.93
C PRO A 447 -16.40 -5.44 2.82
N ILE A 448 -17.48 -6.13 3.18
CA ILE A 448 -18.35 -6.83 2.21
C ILE A 448 -18.93 -5.92 1.12
N LYS A 449 -19.32 -4.70 1.48
CA LYS A 449 -19.80 -3.70 0.50
C LYS A 449 -18.74 -3.38 -0.55
N GLU A 450 -17.48 -3.29 -0.13
CA GLU A 450 -16.35 -3.02 -1.01
C GLU A 450 -16.04 -4.22 -1.91
N VAL A 451 -16.11 -5.44 -1.37
CA VAL A 451 -15.93 -6.66 -2.19
C VAL A 451 -17.00 -6.77 -3.28
N ALA A 452 -18.26 -6.39 -2.99
CA ALA A 452 -19.31 -6.34 -4.01
C ALA A 452 -18.98 -5.35 -5.14
N THR A 453 -18.45 -4.17 -4.81
CA THR A 453 -17.97 -3.21 -5.80
C THR A 453 -16.81 -3.76 -6.63
N ILE A 454 -15.84 -4.42 -5.99
CA ILE A 454 -14.71 -5.05 -6.68
C ILE A 454 -15.19 -6.14 -7.64
N ALA A 455 -16.08 -7.04 -7.19
CA ALA A 455 -16.63 -8.10 -8.01
C ALA A 455 -17.36 -7.55 -9.25
N ALA A 456 -18.03 -6.41 -9.14
CA ALA A 456 -18.72 -5.76 -10.25
C ALA A 456 -17.76 -5.07 -11.26
N ALA A 457 -16.56 -4.69 -10.84
CA ALA A 457 -15.55 -4.07 -11.71
C ALA A 457 -14.67 -5.09 -12.45
N LEU A 458 -14.55 -6.31 -11.91
CA LEU A 458 -13.73 -7.38 -12.48
C LEU A 458 -14.33 -7.97 -13.77
N ASP A 459 -13.46 -8.52 -14.61
CA ASP A 459 -13.88 -9.43 -15.68
C ASP A 459 -14.48 -10.73 -15.11
N GLU A 460 -15.22 -11.47 -15.95
CA GLU A 460 -15.97 -12.67 -15.54
C GLU A 460 -15.09 -13.70 -14.81
N GLU A 461 -13.91 -14.01 -15.34
CA GLU A 461 -13.02 -15.03 -14.78
C GLU A 461 -12.46 -14.59 -13.42
N SER A 462 -12.02 -13.33 -13.31
CA SER A 462 -11.54 -12.78 -12.05
C SER A 462 -12.65 -12.65 -10.99
N ALA A 463 -13.87 -12.32 -11.40
CA ALA A 463 -15.02 -12.26 -10.50
C ALA A 463 -15.34 -13.65 -9.92
N VAL A 464 -15.30 -14.70 -10.76
CA VAL A 464 -15.46 -16.10 -10.32
C VAL A 464 -14.39 -16.48 -9.29
N GLU A 465 -13.13 -16.15 -9.54
CA GLU A 465 -12.04 -16.40 -8.60
C GLU A 465 -12.24 -15.68 -7.26
N LEU A 466 -12.59 -14.39 -7.29
CA LEU A 466 -12.86 -13.59 -6.09
C LEU A 466 -14.01 -14.16 -5.26
N ILE A 467 -15.13 -14.49 -5.90
CA ILE A 467 -16.30 -15.08 -5.25
C ILE A 467 -15.95 -16.44 -4.63
N GLY A 468 -15.17 -17.26 -5.36
CA GLY A 468 -14.66 -18.53 -4.84
C GLY A 468 -13.81 -18.36 -3.58
N GLU A 469 -12.89 -17.40 -3.57
CA GLU A 469 -12.07 -17.10 -2.38
C GLU A 469 -12.93 -16.54 -1.23
N LEU A 470 -13.88 -15.64 -1.50
CA LEU A 470 -14.78 -15.09 -0.49
C LEU A 470 -15.59 -16.19 0.20
N VAL A 471 -16.21 -17.10 -0.56
CA VAL A 471 -17.03 -18.19 -0.03
C VAL A 471 -16.19 -19.18 0.81
N ARG A 472 -14.90 -19.36 0.48
CA ARG A 472 -13.96 -20.20 1.25
C ARG A 472 -13.35 -19.53 2.47
N LEU A 473 -13.23 -18.20 2.51
CA LEU A 473 -12.57 -17.48 3.60
C LEU A 473 -13.55 -16.90 4.61
N ARG A 474 -14.71 -16.46 4.16
CA ARG A 474 -15.69 -15.73 4.97
C ARG A 474 -16.69 -16.64 5.66
N SER A 475 -17.34 -16.08 6.68
CA SER A 475 -18.44 -16.75 7.38
C SER A 475 -19.67 -16.85 6.47
N ALA A 476 -20.56 -17.82 6.74
CA ALA A 476 -21.80 -17.95 5.97
C ALA A 476 -22.67 -16.68 6.05
N SER A 477 -22.66 -15.97 7.18
CA SER A 477 -23.37 -14.70 7.33
C SER A 477 -22.79 -13.62 6.42
N ASP A 478 -21.47 -13.47 6.36
CA ASP A 478 -20.80 -12.54 5.45
C ASP A 478 -21.12 -12.84 3.97
N VAL A 479 -21.16 -14.12 3.60
CA VAL A 479 -21.57 -14.55 2.26
C VAL A 479 -23.01 -14.12 1.97
N GLY A 480 -23.91 -14.24 2.95
CA GLY A 480 -25.29 -13.73 2.83
C GLY A 480 -25.37 -12.22 2.62
N HIS A 481 -24.58 -11.44 3.37
CA HIS A 481 -24.50 -9.98 3.19
C HIS A 481 -23.93 -9.60 1.82
N PHE A 482 -22.92 -10.34 1.34
CA PHE A 482 -22.35 -10.13 0.01
C PHE A 482 -23.38 -10.42 -1.08
N ALA A 483 -24.07 -11.57 -0.97
CA ALA A 483 -25.13 -11.98 -1.89
C ALA A 483 -26.27 -10.94 -1.98
N ALA A 484 -26.66 -10.33 -0.85
CA ALA A 484 -27.62 -9.23 -0.85
C ALA A 484 -27.09 -7.99 -1.61
N GLY A 485 -25.80 -7.68 -1.46
CA GLY A 485 -25.16 -6.56 -2.16
C GLY A 485 -25.06 -6.74 -3.67
N ILE A 486 -25.00 -7.98 -4.16
CA ILE A 486 -24.89 -8.31 -5.60
C ILE A 486 -26.20 -8.85 -6.21
N GLN A 487 -27.32 -8.83 -5.48
CA GLN A 487 -28.58 -9.44 -5.92
C GLN A 487 -29.08 -8.93 -7.28
N GLY A 488 -28.79 -7.67 -7.62
CA GLY A 488 -29.14 -7.08 -8.93
C GLY A 488 -28.26 -7.55 -10.10
N ALA A 489 -27.12 -8.19 -9.82
CA ALA A 489 -26.16 -8.69 -10.80
C ALA A 489 -26.29 -10.21 -10.93
N VAL A 490 -27.22 -10.65 -11.79
CA VAL A 490 -27.61 -12.07 -11.95
C VAL A 490 -26.41 -12.99 -12.15
N GLU A 491 -25.45 -12.62 -13.01
CA GLU A 491 -24.28 -13.48 -13.31
C GLU A 491 -23.35 -13.66 -12.09
N LEU A 492 -23.15 -12.61 -11.30
CA LEU A 492 -22.37 -12.69 -10.06
C LEU A 492 -23.09 -13.54 -9.01
N TYR A 493 -24.42 -13.41 -8.95
CA TYR A 493 -25.24 -14.17 -8.03
C TYR A 493 -25.24 -15.68 -8.37
N ASP A 494 -25.42 -16.01 -9.65
CA ASP A 494 -25.30 -17.39 -10.15
C ASP A 494 -23.91 -17.98 -9.85
N THR A 495 -22.86 -17.19 -10.04
CA THR A 495 -21.48 -17.57 -9.71
C THR A 495 -21.31 -17.87 -8.22
N LEU A 496 -21.94 -17.07 -7.34
CA LEU A 496 -21.94 -17.32 -5.90
C LEU A 496 -22.64 -18.62 -5.54
N LEU A 497 -23.81 -18.89 -6.12
CA LEU A 497 -24.53 -20.14 -5.87
C LEU A 497 -23.71 -21.35 -6.30
N PHE A 498 -23.06 -21.28 -7.46
CA PHE A 498 -22.17 -22.33 -7.94
C PHE A 498 -20.95 -22.53 -7.02
N ALA A 499 -20.33 -21.44 -6.57
CA ALA A 499 -19.21 -21.51 -5.64
C ALA A 499 -19.60 -22.08 -4.27
N ALA A 500 -20.81 -21.77 -3.79
CA ALA A 500 -21.35 -22.29 -2.52
C ALA A 500 -21.69 -23.78 -2.60
N ASP A 501 -22.22 -24.25 -3.73
CA ASP A 501 -22.53 -25.66 -3.99
C ASP A 501 -21.25 -26.52 -4.05
N GLY A 502 -20.14 -25.96 -4.52
CA GLY A 502 -18.84 -26.62 -4.55
C GLY A 502 -18.12 -26.76 -3.19
N LEU A 503 -18.72 -26.29 -2.09
CA LEU A 503 -18.15 -26.41 -0.75
C LEU A 503 -18.37 -27.80 -0.13
N GLU A 504 -17.73 -28.05 1.01
CA GLU A 504 -18.10 -29.18 1.88
C GLU A 504 -19.56 -29.06 2.31
N GLU A 505 -20.31 -30.17 2.28
CA GLU A 505 -21.74 -30.27 2.61
C GLU A 505 -22.17 -29.50 3.88
N SER A 506 -21.36 -29.56 4.94
CA SER A 506 -21.64 -28.83 6.19
C SER A 506 -21.64 -27.32 5.98
N ARG A 507 -20.65 -26.81 5.25
CA ARG A 507 -20.47 -25.39 4.96
C ARG A 507 -21.45 -24.89 3.89
N ALA A 508 -21.70 -25.68 2.85
CA ALA A 508 -22.71 -25.39 1.83
C ALA A 508 -24.08 -25.16 2.49
N ARG A 509 -24.52 -26.07 3.37
CA ARG A 509 -25.78 -25.93 4.13
C ARG A 509 -25.83 -24.65 4.97
N SER A 510 -24.72 -24.26 5.61
CA SER A 510 -24.65 -23.01 6.37
C SER A 510 -24.79 -21.77 5.47
N VAL A 511 -24.14 -21.75 4.31
CA VAL A 511 -24.26 -20.66 3.33
C VAL A 511 -25.69 -20.55 2.81
N PHE A 512 -26.28 -21.66 2.34
CA PHE A 512 -27.67 -21.65 1.87
C PHE A 512 -28.68 -21.31 2.98
N ALA A 513 -28.39 -21.65 4.25
CA ALA A 513 -29.20 -21.20 5.38
C ALA A 513 -29.13 -19.68 5.57
N ALA A 514 -27.93 -19.09 5.49
CA ALA A 514 -27.75 -17.65 5.58
C ALA A 514 -28.46 -16.90 4.43
N LEU A 515 -28.39 -17.42 3.20
CA LEU A 515 -29.15 -16.87 2.06
C LEU A 515 -30.66 -16.87 2.32
N ARG A 516 -31.21 -17.99 2.82
CA ARG A 516 -32.64 -18.08 3.17
C ARG A 516 -33.03 -17.11 4.30
N THR A 517 -32.19 -16.97 5.32
CA THR A 517 -32.44 -16.00 6.41
C THR A 517 -32.43 -14.57 5.91
N ALA A 518 -31.62 -14.26 4.89
CA ALA A 518 -31.60 -12.96 4.22
C ALA A 518 -32.74 -12.77 3.20
N GLY A 519 -33.60 -13.77 2.99
CA GLY A 519 -34.69 -13.73 2.01
C GLY A 519 -34.23 -13.83 0.55
N LEU A 520 -33.04 -14.37 0.31
CA LEU A 520 -32.43 -14.47 -1.01
C LEU A 520 -32.72 -15.83 -1.69
N PRO A 521 -32.85 -15.86 -3.03
CA PRO A 521 -33.13 -17.08 -3.77
C PRO A 521 -31.95 -18.06 -3.68
N THR A 522 -32.22 -19.34 -3.43
CA THR A 522 -31.15 -20.36 -3.32
C THR A 522 -31.01 -21.22 -4.58
N GLU A 523 -31.89 -21.02 -5.55
CA GLU A 523 -31.80 -21.61 -6.88
C GLU A 523 -31.35 -20.55 -7.88
N PRO A 524 -30.50 -20.91 -8.86
CA PRO A 524 -30.10 -19.99 -9.92
C PRO A 524 -31.33 -19.55 -10.72
N ALA A 525 -31.31 -18.32 -11.23
CA ALA A 525 -32.41 -17.84 -12.06
C ALA A 525 -32.60 -18.79 -13.26
N PRO A 526 -33.85 -19.12 -13.66
CA PRO A 526 -34.08 -19.96 -14.82
C PRO A 526 -33.51 -19.26 -16.05
N ARG A 527 -32.31 -19.68 -16.49
CA ARG A 527 -31.64 -19.12 -17.66
C ARG A 527 -32.62 -19.20 -18.82
N SER A 528 -32.95 -18.04 -19.40
CA SER A 528 -33.78 -17.99 -20.60
C SER A 528 -33.08 -18.81 -21.67
N ARG A 529 -33.56 -20.04 -21.91
CA ARG A 529 -32.99 -20.92 -22.93
C ARG A 529 -32.92 -20.13 -24.23
N PRO A 530 -31.75 -20.06 -24.90
CA PRO A 530 -31.65 -19.36 -26.16
C PRO A 530 -32.69 -19.97 -27.12
N LYS A 531 -33.58 -19.12 -27.65
CA LYS A 531 -34.69 -19.47 -28.56
C LYS A 531 -34.24 -20.21 -29.83
N SER A 532 -32.94 -20.41 -30.06
CA SER A 532 -32.37 -21.16 -31.18
C SER A 532 -32.60 -22.68 -31.09
N ARG A 533 -33.05 -23.23 -29.95
CA ARG A 533 -33.35 -24.66 -29.81
C ARG A 533 -34.84 -25.04 -29.91
N GLN A 534 -35.73 -24.07 -30.09
CA GLN A 534 -37.19 -24.30 -30.17
C GLN A 534 -37.72 -24.34 -31.62
N ARG A 535 -36.83 -24.24 -32.62
CA ARG A 535 -37.11 -24.56 -34.02
C ARG A 535 -36.26 -25.77 -34.43
N ARG A 536 -36.63 -26.96 -33.96
CA ARG A 536 -36.24 -28.21 -34.61
C ARG A 536 -37.33 -29.24 -34.43
#